data_AF-A0A0D8L9S7-F1
#
_entry.id   AF-A0A0D8L9S7-F1
#
_cell.length_a   1.000
_cell.length_b   1.000
_cell.length_c   1.000
_cell.angle_alpha   90.00
_cell.angle_beta   90.00
_cell.angle_gamma   90.00
#
_symmetry.space_group_name_H-M   'P 1'
#
loop_
_entity.id
_entity.type
_entity.pdbx_description
1 polymer ?
#
loop_
_entity_poly.entity_id
_entity_poly.type
_entity_poly.pdbx_seq_one_letter_code
_entity_poly.pdbx_strand_id
1 'polypeptide(L)'
;MADVAKKNDAITFSSLTTQFESPIQKDNEELNRLMNNLQSHKKDTANAYDMAMLQACSSSLNIKCSALSAMIRQHKENLSTPIGNMR
;
A
#
# COMPACT_ATOMS: atom_id res chain seq x y z
N MET A 1 -23.66 19.00 -19.41
CA MET A 1 -23.66 17.57 -19.78
C MET A 1 -22.69 16.89 -18.82
N ALA A 2 -23.21 16.12 -17.87
CA ALA A 2 -22.38 15.46 -16.88
C ALA A 2 -21.54 14.39 -17.59
N ASP A 3 -20.23 14.59 -17.53
CA ASP A 3 -19.20 13.67 -18.01
C ASP A 3 -19.45 12.31 -17.36
N VAL A 4 -20.05 11.39 -18.12
CA VAL A 4 -20.20 10.00 -17.71
C VAL A 4 -18.80 9.40 -17.81
N ALA A 5 -17.98 9.68 -16.79
CA ALA A 5 -16.78 8.94 -16.52
C ALA A 5 -17.14 7.46 -16.66
N LYS A 6 -16.51 6.82 -17.64
CA LYS A 6 -16.79 5.45 -18.05
C LYS A 6 -16.91 4.59 -16.79
N LYS A 7 -18.06 3.92 -16.60
CA LYS A 7 -18.31 3.00 -15.48
C LYS A 7 -17.22 1.93 -15.30
N ASN A 8 -16.39 1.70 -16.32
CA ASN A 8 -15.29 0.75 -16.31
C ASN A 8 -13.99 1.28 -15.66
N ASP A 9 -13.87 2.60 -15.44
CA ASP A 9 -12.72 3.23 -14.76
C ASP A 9 -13.05 3.62 -13.31
N ALA A 10 -14.24 3.23 -12.81
CA ALA A 10 -14.61 3.45 -11.43
C ALA A 10 -13.72 2.59 -10.52
N ILE A 11 -12.83 3.21 -9.75
CA ILE A 11 -12.05 2.54 -8.73
C ILE A 11 -13.02 1.95 -7.70
N THR A 12 -13.24 0.63 -7.80
CA THR A 12 -14.00 -0.16 -6.83
C THR A 12 -13.09 -0.61 -5.70
N PHE A 13 -13.67 -0.91 -4.53
CA PHE A 13 -12.93 -1.49 -3.41
C PHE A 13 -12.10 -2.72 -3.84
N SER A 14 -12.68 -3.59 -4.67
CA SER A 14 -11.98 -4.75 -5.23
C SER A 14 -10.78 -4.35 -6.10
N SER A 15 -10.94 -3.39 -7.01
CA SER A 15 -9.82 -2.92 -7.84
C SER A 15 -8.72 -2.22 -7.02
N LEU A 16 -9.10 -1.54 -5.94
CA LEU A 16 -8.21 -0.85 -5.01
C LEU A 16 -7.36 -1.86 -4.24
N THR A 17 -8.00 -2.91 -3.71
CA THR A 17 -7.29 -4.01 -3.05
C THR A 17 -6.31 -4.66 -4.01
N THR A 18 -6.74 -5.03 -5.22
CA THR A 18 -5.85 -5.69 -6.20
C THR A 18 -4.67 -4.80 -6.62
N GLN A 19 -4.88 -3.49 -6.79
CA GLN A 19 -3.82 -2.55 -7.16
C GLN A 19 -2.75 -2.39 -6.07
N PHE A 20 -3.13 -2.48 -4.79
CA PHE A 20 -2.21 -2.33 -3.67
C PHE A 20 -1.66 -3.66 -3.14
N GLU A 21 -2.40 -4.76 -3.29
CA GLU A 21 -2.02 -6.09 -2.80
C GLU A 21 -0.71 -6.57 -3.42
N SER A 22 -0.60 -6.58 -4.76
CA SER A 22 0.61 -7.06 -5.44
C SER A 22 1.85 -6.22 -5.10
N PRO A 23 1.81 -4.87 -5.14
CA PRO A 23 2.96 -4.05 -4.73
C PRO A 23 3.31 -4.14 -3.24
N ILE A 24 2.34 -4.27 -2.35
CA ILE A 24 2.60 -4.43 -0.90
C ILE A 24 3.20 -5.80 -0.63
N GLN A 25 2.68 -6.85 -1.26
CA GLN A 25 3.22 -8.20 -1.12
C GLN A 25 4.67 -8.27 -1.60
N LYS A 26 4.96 -7.67 -2.75
CA LYS A 26 6.33 -7.62 -3.29
C LYS A 26 7.29 -6.89 -2.35
N ASP A 27 6.91 -5.72 -1.84
CA ASP A 27 7.71 -4.98 -0.87
C ASP A 27 7.89 -5.80 0.44
N ASN A 28 6.87 -6.55 0.87
CA ASN A 28 6.96 -7.37 2.08
C ASN A 28 7.89 -8.59 1.90
N GLU A 29 7.86 -9.24 0.73
CA GLU A 29 8.79 -10.32 0.37
C GLU A 29 10.23 -9.81 0.32
N GLU A 30 10.45 -8.62 -0.25
CA GLU A 30 11.77 -7.98 -0.32
C GLU A 30 12.28 -7.56 1.07
N LEU A 31 11.39 -7.00 1.92
CA LEU A 31 11.71 -6.69 3.31
C LEU A 31 12.12 -7.94 4.09
N ASN A 32 11.37 -9.04 3.96
CA ASN A 32 11.69 -10.31 4.62
C ASN A 32 13.02 -10.88 4.13
N ARG A 33 13.31 -10.79 2.83
CA ARG A 33 14.60 -11.22 2.28
C ARG A 33 15.76 -10.38 2.84
N LEU A 34 15.63 -9.06 2.86
CA LEU A 34 16.65 -8.16 3.41
C LEU A 34 16.86 -8.40 4.92
N MET A 35 15.78 -8.63 5.67
CA MET A 35 15.85 -8.93 7.10
C MET A 35 16.53 -10.28 7.35
N ASN A 36 16.20 -11.32 6.58
CA ASN A 36 16.85 -12.63 6.67
C ASN A 36 18.35 -12.54 6.35
N ASN A 37 18.72 -11.78 5.32
CA ASN A 37 20.13 -11.56 4.97
C ASN A 37 20.87 -10.84 6.11
N LEU A 38 20.28 -9.80 6.71
CA LEU A 38 20.88 -9.09 7.84
C LEU A 38 21.02 -9.99 9.08
N GLN A 39 20.10 -10.93 9.30
CA GLN A 39 20.15 -11.88 10.42
C GLN A 39 21.14 -13.03 10.19
N SER A 40 21.34 -13.47 8.94
CA SER A 40 22.23 -14.59 8.59
C SER A 40 23.70 -14.21 8.54
N HIS A 41 24.01 -12.93 8.29
CA HIS A 41 25.37 -12.43 8.30
C HIS A 41 25.92 -12.33 9.73
N LYS A 42 27.20 -12.66 9.94
CA LYS A 42 27.90 -12.33 11.19
C LYS A 42 27.68 -10.84 11.45
N LYS A 43 27.24 -10.49 12.67
CA LYS A 43 26.81 -9.15 13.15
C LYS A 43 27.66 -7.96 12.67
N ASP A 44 28.91 -8.20 12.28
CA ASP A 44 29.87 -7.20 11.83
C ASP A 44 29.90 -6.96 10.29
N THR A 45 29.08 -7.66 9.49
CA THR A 45 29.08 -7.55 8.01
C THR A 45 27.76 -7.12 7.39
N ALA A 46 26.76 -6.73 8.20
CA ALA A 46 25.57 -6.05 7.67
C ALA A 46 26.03 -4.76 6.97
N ASN A 47 26.05 -4.79 5.64
CA ASN A 47 26.53 -3.68 4.83
C ASN A 47 25.60 -2.49 5.09
N ALA A 48 26.13 -1.28 5.30
CA ALA A 48 25.32 -0.07 5.46
C ALA A 48 24.31 0.09 4.31
N TYR A 49 24.63 -0.45 3.14
CA TYR A 49 23.74 -0.60 1.99
C TYR A 49 22.49 -1.44 2.29
N ASP A 50 22.62 -2.60 2.93
CA ASP A 50 21.50 -3.49 3.25
C ASP A 50 20.59 -2.87 4.31
N MET A 51 21.17 -2.15 5.28
CA MET A 51 20.38 -1.37 6.25
C MET A 51 19.63 -0.22 5.59
N ALA A 52 20.26 0.50 4.65
CA ALA A 52 19.62 1.57 3.89
C ALA A 52 18.48 1.02 3.00
N MET A 53 18.68 -0.12 2.35
CA MET A 53 17.64 -0.80 1.58
C MET A 53 16.48 -1.26 2.47
N LEU A 54 16.76 -1.82 3.65
CA LEU A 54 15.73 -2.23 4.60
C LEU A 54 14.87 -1.03 5.04
N GLN A 55 15.51 0.10 5.37
CA GLN A 55 14.81 1.33 5.75
C GLN A 55 13.97 1.91 4.60
N ALA A 56 14.51 1.92 3.38
CA ALA A 56 13.79 2.39 2.20
C ALA A 56 12.58 1.49 1.88
N CYS A 57 12.77 0.17 1.94
CA CYS A 57 11.71 -0.82 1.70
C CYS A 57 10.60 -0.71 2.77
N SER A 58 10.97 -0.61 4.05
CA SER A 58 10.01 -0.40 5.14
C SER A 58 9.22 0.91 4.99
N SER A 59 9.90 2.00 4.60
CA SER A 59 9.25 3.29 4.36
C SER A 59 8.28 3.25 3.19
N SER A 60 8.68 2.61 2.07
CA SER A 60 7.82 2.39 0.90
C SER A 60 6.55 1.63 1.28
N LEU A 61 6.70 0.51 2.01
CA LEU A 61 5.57 -0.31 2.46
C LEU A 61 4.63 0.49 3.38
N ASN A 62 5.18 1.27 4.31
CA ASN A 62 4.38 2.11 5.20
C ASN A 62 3.55 3.18 4.44
N ILE A 63 4.15 3.82 3.43
CA ILE A 63 3.47 4.79 2.57
C ILE A 63 2.34 4.12 1.79
N LYS A 64 2.59 2.96 1.18
CA LYS A 64 1.58 2.20 0.42
C LYS A 64 0.42 1.75 1.30
N CYS A 65 0.68 1.23 2.50
CA CYS A 65 -0.35 0.85 3.48
C CYS A 65 -1.16 2.07 3.97
N SER A 66 -0.50 3.21 4.19
CA SER A 66 -1.16 4.46 4.58
C SER A 66 -2.07 4.99 3.46
N ALA A 67 -1.60 4.95 2.21
CA ALA A 67 -2.38 5.35 1.04
C ALA A 67 -3.61 4.44 0.86
N LEU A 68 -3.45 3.12 0.96
CA LEU A 68 -4.56 2.17 0.91
C LEU A 68 -5.59 2.46 2.02
N SER A 69 -5.14 2.69 3.24
CA SER A 69 -6.01 3.01 4.38
C SER A 69 -6.80 4.31 4.16
N ALA A 70 -6.14 5.34 3.62
CA ALA A 70 -6.79 6.62 3.29
C ALA A 70 -7.83 6.46 2.18
N MET A 71 -7.52 5.70 1.12
CA MET A 71 -8.45 5.45 0.02
C MET A 71 -9.66 4.62 0.45
N ILE A 72 -9.47 3.61 1.30
CA ILE A 72 -10.56 2.84 1.91
C ILE A 72 -11.48 3.76 2.73
N ARG A 73 -10.89 4.64 3.54
CA ARG A 73 -11.65 5.58 4.36
C ARG A 73 -12.45 6.55 3.50
N GLN A 74 -11.83 7.14 2.47
CA GLN A 74 -12.49 8.03 1.53
C GLN A 74 -13.63 7.31 0.79
N HIS A 75 -13.42 6.07 0.36
CA HIS A 75 -14.46 5.27 -0.28
C HIS A 75 -15.65 5.00 0.66
N LYS A 76 -15.38 4.68 1.93
CA LYS A 76 -16.41 4.53 2.97
C LYS A 76 -17.19 5.83 3.21
N GLU A 77 -16.50 6.97 3.30
CA GLU A 77 -17.12 8.28 3.49
C GLU A 77 -18.01 8.67 2.29
N ASN A 78 -17.56 8.38 1.06
CA ASN A 78 -18.34 8.58 -0.17
C ASN A 78 -19.57 7.68 -0.28
N LEU A 79 -19.54 6.47 0.31
CA LEU A 79 -20.72 5.60 0.41
C LEU A 79 -21.69 6.05 1.52
N SER A 80 -21.17 6.73 2.55
CA SER A 80 -21.97 7.20 3.68
C SER A 80 -22.66 8.56 3.43
N THR A 81 -22.10 9.40 2.56
CA THR A 81 -22.64 10.74 2.23
C THR A 81 -24.02 10.73 1.53
N PRO A 82 -24.34 9.79 0.61
CA PRO A 82 -25.67 9.71 -0.01
C PRO A 82 -26.78 9.37 0.99
N ILE A 83 -26.48 8.64 2.07
CA ILE A 83 -27.47 8.27 3.10
C ILE A 83 -27.72 9.43 4.06
N GLY A 84 -26.71 10.26 4.34
CA GLY A 84 -26.84 11.43 5.21
C GLY A 84 -27.67 12.57 4.62
N ASN A 85 -27.66 12.73 3.29
CA ASN A 85 -28.41 13.79 2.59
C ASN A 85 -29.85 13.38 2.21
N MET A 86 -30.32 12.19 2.59
CA MET A 86 -31.71 11.72 2.42
C MET A 86 -32.54 11.78 3.72
N ARG A 87 -32.06 12.48 4.76
CA ARG A 87 -32.85 12.79 5.97
C ARG A 87 -33.41 14.20 5.92
#